data_AF-A0A180EU81-F1
#
_entry.id   AF-A0A180EU81-F1
#
_cell.length_a   1.000
_cell.length_b   1.000
_cell.length_c   1.000
_cell.angle_alpha   90.00
_cell.angle_beta   90.00
_cell.angle_gamma   90.00
#
_symmetry.space_group_name_H-M   'P 1'
#
loop_
_entity.id
_entity.type
_entity.pdbx_description
1 polymer ?
#
loop_
_entity_poly.entity_id
_entity_poly.type
_entity_poly.pdbx_seq_one_letter_code
_entity_poly.pdbx_strand_id
1 'polypeptide(L)' 'MESKEQTNQTISQEAIDKHLLRLHHAFPLRSMDFFITLQERIKFHGFTESELENAVNHVIDTCDYDSFAVSSIIQHKK' A
#
# COMPACT_ATOMS: atom_id res chain seq x y z
N MET A 1 14.17 10.23 -33.43
CA MET A 1 13.39 9.17 -32.78
C MET A 1 13.94 9.03 -31.37
N GLU A 2 13.32 9.73 -30.42
CA GLU A 2 13.66 9.61 -29.00
C GLU A 2 13.12 8.28 -28.48
N SER A 3 14.03 7.33 -28.27
CA SER A 3 13.74 6.14 -27.47
C SER A 3 13.48 6.63 -26.04
N LYS A 4 12.21 6.62 -25.63
CA LYS A 4 11.83 6.82 -24.23
C LYS A 4 12.40 5.64 -23.46
N GLU A 5 13.51 5.88 -22.78
CA GLU A 5 14.10 4.97 -21.81
C GLU A 5 13.09 4.81 -20.67
N GLN A 6 12.25 3.79 -20.76
CA GLN A 6 11.43 3.32 -19.64
C GLN A 6 12.40 2.70 -18.64
N THR A 7 12.93 3.53 -17.75
CA THR A 7 13.65 3.09 -16.57
C THR A 7 12.66 2.28 -15.75
N ASN A 8 12.87 0.95 -15.73
CA ASN A 8 12.36 0.06 -14.70
C ASN A 8 12.88 0.55 -13.36
N GLN A 9 12.18 1.52 -12.75
CA GLN A 9 12.50 2.01 -11.43
C GLN A 9 11.95 0.99 -10.44
N THR A 10 12.81 0.04 -10.09
CA THR A 10 12.65 -0.76 -8.87
C THR A 10 12.31 0.20 -7.74
N ILE A 11 11.12 0.04 -7.15
CA ILE A 11 10.67 0.83 -6.00
C ILE A 11 11.79 0.95 -4.95
N SER A 12 11.97 2.16 -4.43
CA SER A 12 12.92 2.40 -3.33
C SER A 12 12.44 1.75 -2.02
N GLN A 13 13.38 1.35 -1.16
CA GLN A 13 13.04 0.80 0.16
C GLN A 13 12.23 1.79 0.99
N GLU A 14 12.54 3.09 0.90
CA GLU A 14 11.78 4.16 1.56
C GLU A 14 10.32 4.23 1.10
N ALA A 15 10.06 4.05 -0.20
CA ALA A 15 8.70 4.02 -0.72
C ALA A 15 7.92 2.82 -0.16
N ILE A 16 8.54 1.63 -0.09
CA ILE A 16 7.93 0.45 0.53
C ILE A 16 7.58 0.75 1.99
N ASP A 17 8.52 1.30 2.75
CA ASP A 17 8.34 1.55 4.18
C ASP A 17 7.23 2.59 4.44
N LYS A 18 7.17 3.64 3.60
CA LYS A 18 6.09 4.63 3.61
C LYS A 18 4.71 3.98 3.40
N HIS A 19 4.59 3.08 2.43
CA HIS A 19 3.32 2.42 2.14
C HIS A 19 2.95 1.38 3.20
N LEU A 20 3.91 0.63 3.74
CA LEU A 20 3.70 -0.28 4.86
C LEU A 20 3.24 0.46 6.11
N LEU A 21 3.80 1.64 6.40
CA LEU A 21 3.36 2.47 7.52
C LEU A 21 1.89 2.91 7.36
N ARG A 22 1.49 3.30 6.15
CA ARG A 22 0.08 3.63 5.85
C ARG A 22 -0.84 2.43 6.11
N LEU A 23 -0.42 1.24 5.67
CA LEU A 23 -1.18 0.00 5.93
C LEU A 23 -1.20 -0.34 7.42
N HIS A 24 -0.10 -0.14 8.15
CA HIS A 24 -0.07 -0.37 9.60
C HIS A 24 -1.06 0.54 10.34
N HIS A 25 -1.16 1.82 9.95
CA HIS A 25 -2.16 2.74 10.49
C HIS A 25 -3.59 2.36 10.10
N ALA A 26 -3.80 1.85 8.88
CA ALA A 26 -5.12 1.40 8.43
C ALA A 26 -5.54 0.05 9.05
N PHE A 27 -4.58 -0.81 9.41
CA PHE A 27 -4.80 -2.17 9.89
C PHE A 27 -4.07 -2.44 11.21
N PRO A 28 -4.33 -1.68 12.29
CA PRO A 28 -3.57 -1.76 13.54
C PRO A 28 -3.75 -3.08 14.31
N LEU A 29 -4.79 -3.85 13.99
CA LEU A 29 -5.07 -5.15 14.61
C LEU A 29 -4.36 -6.32 13.91
N ARG A 30 -3.68 -6.08 12.78
CA ARG A 30 -2.90 -7.12 12.10
C ARG A 30 -1.56 -7.31 12.81
N SER A 31 -1.09 -8.55 12.85
CA SER A 31 0.19 -8.88 13.45
C SER A 31 1.35 -8.29 12.64
N MET A 32 2.49 -8.06 13.29
CA MET A 32 3.70 -7.61 12.60
C MET A 32 4.14 -8.61 11.49
N ASP A 33 3.97 -9.91 11.73
CA ASP A 33 4.29 -10.97 10.75
C ASP A 33 3.53 -10.83 9.43
N PHE A 34 2.30 -10.30 9.47
CA PHE A 34 1.54 -10.00 8.27
C PHE A 34 2.24 -8.93 7.42
N PHE A 35 2.73 -7.86 8.05
CA PHE A 35 3.42 -6.78 7.35
C PHE A 35 4.80 -7.19 6.83
N ILE A 36 5.52 -8.05 7.57
CA ILE A 36 6.78 -8.66 7.11
C ILE A 36 6.54 -9.47 5.84
N THR A 37 5.55 -10.37 5.86
CA THR A 37 5.19 -11.18 4.70
C THR A 37 4.76 -10.32 3.50
N LEU A 38 4.00 -9.24 3.77
CA LEU A 38 3.57 -8.32 2.73
C LEU A 38 4.75 -7.56 2.10
N GLN A 39 5.72 -7.12 2.90
CA GLN A 39 6.95 -6.48 2.43
C GLN A 39 7.74 -7.40 1.49
N GLU A 40 7.88 -8.68 1.84
CA GLU A 40 8.56 -9.67 1.00
C GLU A 40 7.83 -9.85 -0.34
N ARG A 41 6.49 -9.90 -0.32
CA ARG A 41 5.69 -10.00 -1.54
C ARG A 41 5.79 -8.77 -2.44
N ILE A 42 5.80 -7.57 -1.86
CA ILE A 42 5.98 -6.31 -2.60
C ILE A 42 7.34 -6.31 -3.31
N LYS A 43 8.40 -6.73 -2.61
CA LYS A 43 9.75 -6.86 -3.17
C LYS A 43 9.81 -7.90 -4.29
N PHE A 44 9.13 -9.04 -4.10
CA PHE A 44 9.11 -10.12 -5.08
C PHE A 44 8.39 -9.75 -6.38
N HIS A 45 7.27 -9.01 -6.29
CA HIS A 45 6.46 -8.66 -7.45
C HIS A 45 7.06 -7.53 -8.32
N GLY A 46 8.04 -6.77 -7.81
CA GLY A 46 8.70 -5.73 -8.60
C GLY A 46 7.77 -4.60 -9.01
N PHE A 47 6.85 -4.20 -8.11
CA PHE A 47 5.96 -3.07 -8.34
C PHE A 47 6.72 -1.79 -8.73
N THR A 48 6.10 -0.97 -9.58
CA THR A 48 6.44 0.45 -9.73
C THR A 48 5.76 1.29 -8.64
N GLU A 49 6.32 2.46 -8.29
CA GLU A 49 5.80 3.28 -7.19
C GLU A 49 4.30 3.58 -7.33
N SER A 50 3.83 3.88 -8.55
CA SER A 50 2.42 4.16 -8.83
C SER A 50 1.52 2.93 -8.68
N GLU A 51 1.99 1.73 -9.05
CA GLU A 51 1.25 0.49 -8.86
C GLU A 51 1.11 0.15 -7.38
N LEU A 52 2.20 0.31 -6.60
CA LEU A 52 2.15 0.08 -5.16
C LEU A 52 1.21 1.08 -4.47
N GLU A 53 1.27 2.36 -4.85
CA GLU A 53 0.36 3.38 -4.32
C GLU A 53 -1.10 3.05 -4.63
N ASN A 54 -1.42 2.68 -5.87
CA ASN A 54 -2.78 2.31 -6.28
C ASN A 54 -3.27 1.07 -5.54
N ALA A 55 -2.42 0.05 -5.39
CA ALA A 55 -2.76 -1.18 -4.66
C ALA A 55 -3.05 -0.88 -3.18
N VAL A 56 -2.23 -0.04 -2.54
CA VAL A 56 -2.41 0.37 -1.14
C VAL A 56 -3.70 1.17 -0.96
N ASN A 57 -3.97 2.14 -1.85
CA ASN A 57 -5.21 2.93 -1.82
C ASN A 57 -6.43 2.01 -1.98
N HIS A 58 -6.40 1.12 -2.98
CA HIS A 58 -7.49 0.17 -3.21
C HIS A 58 -7.77 -0.70 -1.98
N VAL A 59 -6.73 -1.23 -1.33
CA VAL A 59 -6.89 -2.05 -0.12
C VAL A 59 -7.47 -1.23 1.03
N ILE A 60 -7.03 0.01 1.24
CA ILE A 60 -7.59 0.89 2.27
C ILE A 60 -9.06 1.22 2.00
N ASP A 61 -9.43 1.43 0.73
CA ASP A 61 -10.77 1.86 0.35
C ASP A 61 -11.79 0.70 0.31
N THR A 62 -11.34 -0.53 0.00
CA THR A 62 -12.24 -1.68 -0.27
C THR A 62 -12.22 -2.77 0.80
N CYS A 63 -11.26 -2.76 1.72
CA CYS A 63 -11.25 -3.75 2.78
C CYS A 63 -12.39 -3.46 3.76
N ASP A 64 -13.43 -4.29 3.74
CA ASP A 64 -14.53 -4.20 4.70
C ASP A 64 -13.99 -4.42 6.12
N TYR A 65 -14.09 -3.38 6.93
CA TYR A 65 -13.57 -3.36 8.28
C TYR A 65 -14.61 -3.93 9.24
N ASP A 66 -14.37 -5.12 9.79
CA ASP A 66 -15.19 -5.68 10.88
C ASP A 66 -15.15 -4.83 12.17
N SER A 67 -14.30 -3.80 12.23
CA SER A 67 -14.19 -2.88 13.37
C SER A 67 -13.82 -1.48 12.86
N PHE A 68 -14.76 -0.54 13.00
CA PHE A 68 -14.68 0.91 12.77
C PHE A 68 -13.30 1.42 12.30
N ALA A 69 -13.09 1.49 10.99
CA ALA A 69 -11.93 2.14 10.43
C ALA A 69 -12.26 3.56 9.93
N VAL A 70 -11.20 4.30 9.62
CA VAL A 70 -11.22 5.69 9.17
C VAL A 70 -12.21 5.94 8.01
N SER A 71 -12.47 4.95 7.15
CA SER A 71 -13.49 5.01 6.10
C SER A 71 -14.90 5.31 6.63
N SER A 72 -15.25 4.79 7.82
CA SER A 72 -16.51 5.08 8.51
C SER A 72 -16.59 6.53 9.01
N ILE A 73 -15.44 7.17 9.28
CA ILE A 73 -15.39 8.59 9.71
C ILE A 73 -15.69 9.52 8.53
N ILE A 74 -15.19 9.19 7.33
CA ILE A 74 -15.38 10.03 6.13
C ILE A 74 -16.83 9.94 5.59
N GLN A 75 -17.50 8.80 5.74
CA GLN A 75 -18.91 8.63 5.34
C GLN A 75 -19.90 9.47 6.17
N HIS A 76 -19.50 9.96 7.36
CA HIS A 76 -20.37 10.78 8.20
C HIS A 76 -20.50 12.25 7.78
N LYS A 77 -19.82 12.70 6.71
CA LYS A 77 -20.19 13.96 6.04
C LYS A 77 -21.26 13.71 4.98
N LYS A 78 -22.51 13.64 5.41
CA LYS A 78 -23.69 13.78 4.54
C LYS A 78 -24.65 14.78 5.15
#